data_AF-A0A6P6G3G9-F1
#
_entry.id   AF-A0A6P6G3G9-F1
#
_cell.length_a   1.000
_cell.length_b   1.000
_cell.length_c   1.000
_cell.angle_alpha   90.00
_cell.angle_beta   90.00
_cell.angle_gamma   90.00
#
_symmetry.space_group_name_H-M   'P 1'
#
loop_
_entity.id
_entity.type
_entity.pdbx_description
1 polymer ?
#
loop_
_entity_poly.entity_id
_entity_poly.type
_entity_poly.pdbx_seq_one_letter_code
_entity_poly.pdbx_strand_id
1 'polypeptide(L)'
;MQADPWPHISILQLPEWTKGQSAKDIPNLKRYLKKFGYLNNYDEATLNNDQDDYFDDTLESAVKLYQKNYNLSVTGKLVSATIKQMSLPRCGVPDNVQYVIPGAQWPPNKYHLTYAFNSSKQPALPPEDVRTTVAFAFTLWTRNSVFSFQEVDLGQPHDLVLGFRQGLLMGLMEFWPM
;
A
#
# COMPACT_ATOMS: atom_id res chain seq x y z
N MET A 1 6.46 14.58 -13.43
CA MET A 1 6.92 14.01 -12.15
C MET A 1 6.14 14.66 -11.03
N GLN A 2 5.07 14.02 -10.57
CA GLN A 2 4.37 14.40 -9.33
C GLN A 2 3.80 13.11 -8.76
N ALA A 3 4.29 12.73 -7.58
CA ALA A 3 3.75 11.64 -6.80
C ALA A 3 2.29 11.94 -6.44
N ASP A 4 1.47 10.90 -6.33
CA ASP A 4 0.03 10.98 -6.07
C ASP A 4 -0.36 11.97 -4.96
N PRO A 5 -1.43 12.76 -5.15
CA PRO A 5 -1.97 13.66 -4.15
C PRO A 5 -2.90 12.89 -3.21
N TRP A 6 -2.34 12.03 -2.36
CA TRP A 6 -2.95 11.85 -1.04
C TRP A 6 -2.62 13.10 -0.24
N PRO A 7 -3.39 13.50 0.79
CA PRO A 7 -2.90 14.53 1.69
C PRO A 7 -1.56 13.98 2.16
N HIS A 8 -0.47 14.61 1.70
CA HIS A 8 0.80 14.48 2.37
C HIS A 8 0.42 14.91 3.77
N ILE A 9 0.19 13.93 4.64
CA ILE A 9 0.20 14.20 6.05
C ILE A 9 1.54 14.92 6.17
N SER A 10 1.52 16.16 6.62
CA SER A 10 2.74 16.81 7.08
C SER A 10 3.17 16.07 8.35
N ILE A 11 3.43 14.76 8.25
CA ILE A 11 4.01 13.93 9.32
C ILE A 11 5.33 14.59 9.71
N LEU A 12 5.99 15.23 8.74
CA LEU A 12 7.20 16.03 8.85
C LEU A 12 7.14 17.16 9.89
N GLN A 13 5.98 17.52 10.44
CA GLN A 13 5.84 18.54 11.48
C GLN A 13 5.20 18.02 12.78
N LEU A 14 4.97 16.72 12.92
CA LEU A 14 4.33 16.17 14.11
C LEU A 14 5.31 16.17 15.30
N PRO A 15 4.88 16.62 16.48
CA PRO A 15 5.67 16.42 17.70
C PRO A 15 5.74 14.93 18.04
N GLU A 16 6.75 14.53 18.81
CA GLU A 16 6.85 13.14 19.25
C GLU A 16 5.65 12.78 20.12
N TRP A 17 4.88 11.78 19.70
CA TRP A 17 3.71 11.32 20.46
C TRP A 17 3.97 10.04 21.22
N THR A 18 3.38 9.98 22.41
CA THR A 18 3.41 8.81 23.28
C THR A 18 2.02 8.48 23.77
N LYS A 19 1.84 7.23 24.22
CA LYS A 19 0.61 6.81 24.90
C LYS A 19 0.18 7.80 25.98
N GLY A 20 -1.13 8.06 26.04
CA GLY A 20 -1.76 8.97 27.00
C GLY A 20 -1.89 10.42 26.52
N GLN A 21 -1.41 10.75 25.32
CA GLN A 21 -1.54 12.07 24.72
C GLN A 21 -2.72 12.14 23.76
N SER A 22 -3.30 13.34 23.62
CA SER A 22 -4.29 13.67 22.60
C SER A 22 -3.73 14.70 21.61
N ALA A 23 -3.96 14.49 20.32
CA ALA A 23 -3.50 15.39 19.26
C ALA A 23 -4.40 15.29 18.03
N LYS A 24 -4.73 16.43 17.43
CA LYS A 24 -5.66 16.54 16.28
C LYS A 24 -5.29 15.69 15.06
N ASP A 25 -4.02 15.31 14.94
CA ASP A 25 -3.51 14.53 13.81
C ASP A 25 -3.48 13.01 14.09
N ILE A 26 -3.80 12.57 15.32
CA ILE A 26 -3.91 11.13 15.67
C ILE A 26 -4.93 10.38 14.80
N PRO A 27 -6.11 10.94 14.45
CA PRO A 27 -7.03 10.30 13.51
C PRO A 27 -6.36 9.99 12.16
N ASN A 28 -5.51 10.88 11.65
CA ASN A 28 -4.77 10.65 10.40
C ASN A 28 -3.74 9.52 10.55
N LEU A 29 -3.04 9.46 11.68
CA LEU A 29 -2.12 8.35 11.99
C LEU A 29 -2.87 7.01 12.06
N LYS A 30 -4.04 6.97 12.70
CA LYS A 30 -4.89 5.77 12.78
C LYS A 30 -5.33 5.32 11.39
N ARG A 31 -5.78 6.24 10.52
CA ARG A 31 -6.12 5.92 9.11
C ARG A 31 -4.93 5.37 8.33
N TYR A 32 -3.74 5.97 8.50
CA TYR A 32 -2.51 5.49 7.86
C TYR A 32 -2.18 4.05 8.30
N LEU A 33 -2.14 3.80 9.62
CA LEU A 33 -1.80 2.49 10.16
C LEU A 33 -2.84 1.42 9.81
N LYS A 34 -4.13 1.75 9.76
CA LYS A 34 -5.16 0.82 9.25
C LYS A 34 -4.96 0.50 7.78
N LYS A 35 -4.73 1.52 6.93
CA LYS A 35 -4.52 1.31 5.49
C LYS A 35 -3.43 0.29 5.21
N PHE A 36 -2.37 0.28 6.01
CA PHE A 36 -1.26 -0.66 5.86
C PHE A 36 -1.36 -1.94 6.73
N GLY A 37 -2.50 -2.17 7.39
CA GLY A 37 -2.81 -3.43 8.09
C GLY A 37 -2.29 -3.51 9.53
N TYR A 38 -1.90 -2.39 10.14
CA TYR A 38 -1.41 -2.36 11.52
C TYR A 38 -2.53 -2.15 12.56
N LEU A 39 -3.74 -1.79 12.11
CA LEU A 39 -4.91 -1.51 12.96
C LEU A 39 -6.15 -2.28 12.46
N ASN A 40 -6.13 -3.60 12.65
CA ASN A 40 -7.22 -4.47 12.19
C ASN A 40 -8.41 -4.54 13.17
N ASN A 41 -8.18 -4.23 14.46
CA ASN A 41 -9.19 -4.31 15.51
C ASN A 41 -10.04 -3.03 15.66
N TYR A 42 -9.77 -1.99 14.88
CA TYR A 42 -10.62 -0.79 14.84
C TYR A 42 -11.74 -1.00 13.85
N ASP A 43 -12.98 -0.98 14.34
CA ASP A 43 -14.16 -0.88 13.49
C ASP A 43 -14.10 0.44 12.67
N GLU A 44 -14.83 0.47 11.55
CA GLU A 44 -14.89 1.67 10.72
C GLU A 44 -15.52 2.85 11.45
N ALA A 45 -16.43 2.58 12.40
CA ALA A 45 -17.10 3.60 13.21
C ALA A 45 -16.11 4.41 14.07
N THR A 46 -15.12 3.75 14.68
CA THR A 46 -14.12 4.41 15.53
C THR A 46 -13.12 5.24 14.71
N LEU A 47 -12.84 4.85 13.46
CA LEU A 47 -11.89 5.58 12.60
C LEU A 47 -12.50 6.74 11.83
N ASN A 48 -13.82 6.72 11.67
CA ASN A 48 -14.61 7.83 11.17
C ASN A 48 -14.98 8.81 12.29
N ASN A 49 -14.67 8.48 13.54
CA ASN A 49 -14.77 9.42 14.64
C ASN A 49 -13.54 10.35 14.63
N ASP A 50 -13.66 11.46 13.91
CA ASP A 50 -12.63 12.49 13.81
C ASP A 50 -12.33 13.20 15.15
N GLN A 51 -13.10 12.88 16.20
CA GLN A 51 -12.86 13.35 17.57
C GLN A 51 -12.00 12.38 18.40
N ASP A 52 -11.72 11.17 17.91
CA ASP A 52 -10.86 10.21 18.61
C ASP A 52 -9.37 10.54 18.40
N ASP A 53 -8.96 11.62 19.05
CA ASP A 53 -7.63 12.18 19.02
C ASP A 53 -6.67 11.56 20.04
N TYR A 54 -7.08 10.49 20.74
CA TYR A 54 -6.33 9.90 21.85
C TYR A 54 -5.38 8.78 21.40
N PHE A 55 -4.16 8.81 21.95
CA PHE A 55 -3.13 7.78 21.75
C PHE A 55 -3.28 6.68 22.80
N ASP A 56 -4.09 5.67 22.46
CA ASP A 56 -4.38 4.53 23.33
C ASP A 56 -3.36 3.37 23.20
N ASP A 57 -3.62 2.31 23.96
CA ASP A 57 -2.85 1.06 23.96
C ASP A 57 -2.82 0.36 22.58
N THR A 58 -3.91 0.47 21.83
CA THR A 58 -4.04 -0.17 20.52
C THR A 58 -3.16 0.53 19.50
N LEU A 59 -3.16 1.86 19.50
CA LEU A 59 -2.31 2.69 18.66
C LEU A 59 -0.84 2.50 19.00
N GLU A 60 -0.47 2.43 20.29
CA GLU A 60 0.90 2.12 20.71
C GLU A 60 1.37 0.78 20.15
N SER A 61 0.51 -0.25 20.24
CA SER A 61 0.81 -1.59 19.74
C SER A 61 1.01 -1.62 18.22
N ALA A 62 0.18 -0.87 17.48
CA ALA A 62 0.32 -0.71 16.04
C ALA A 62 1.61 0.01 15.64
N VAL A 63 1.99 1.07 16.38
CA VAL A 63 3.27 1.76 16.17
C VAL A 63 4.45 0.84 16.44
N LYS A 64 4.42 0.02 17.50
CA LYS A 64 5.45 -0.99 17.77
C LYS A 64 5.58 -1.99 16.63
N LEU A 65 4.45 -2.46 16.10
CA LEU A 65 4.41 -3.41 15.00
C LEU A 65 4.97 -2.80 13.70
N TYR A 66 4.63 -1.55 13.40
CA TYR A 66 5.20 -0.79 12.30
C TYR A 66 6.71 -0.64 12.43
N GLN A 67 7.18 -0.20 13.60
CA GLN A 67 8.60 -0.03 13.89
C GLN A 67 9.36 -1.34 13.69
N LYS A 68 8.81 -2.45 14.18
CA LYS A 68 9.39 -3.78 13.98
C LYS A 68 9.46 -4.16 12.50
N ASN A 69 8.40 -3.92 11.72
CA ASN A 69 8.37 -4.26 10.29
C ASN A 69 9.44 -3.50 9.48
N TYR A 70 9.69 -2.24 9.84
CA TYR A 70 10.69 -1.39 9.18
C TYR A 70 12.08 -1.43 9.83
N ASN A 71 12.33 -2.37 10.74
CA ASN A 71 13.59 -2.51 11.47
C ASN A 71 14.03 -1.21 12.20
N LEU A 72 13.06 -0.47 12.74
CA LEU A 72 13.28 0.69 13.59
C LEU A 72 13.35 0.27 15.06
N SER A 73 13.87 1.16 15.91
CA SER A 73 13.81 0.99 17.36
C SER A 73 12.35 0.90 17.81
N VAL A 74 11.97 -0.22 18.42
CA VAL A 74 10.60 -0.51 18.87
C VAL A 74 10.31 0.20 20.19
N THR A 75 9.92 1.47 20.11
CA THR A 75 9.62 2.32 21.27
C THR A 75 8.12 2.41 21.56
N GLY A 76 7.27 2.17 20.56
CA GLY A 76 5.83 2.47 20.61
C GLY A 76 5.50 3.96 20.61
N LYS A 77 6.51 4.81 20.47
CA LYS A 77 6.38 6.26 20.39
C LYS A 77 6.54 6.69 18.95
N LEU A 78 5.80 7.72 18.55
CA LEU A 78 5.95 8.32 17.23
C LEU A 78 7.16 9.27 17.21
N VAL A 79 8.36 8.69 17.30
CA VAL A 79 9.63 9.44 17.27
C VAL A 79 9.94 9.93 15.86
N SER A 80 10.79 10.95 15.76
CA SER A 80 11.24 11.55 14.49
C SER A 80 11.67 10.52 13.41
N ALA A 81 12.38 9.45 13.80
CA ALA A 81 12.77 8.38 12.87
C ALA A 81 11.57 7.62 12.29
N THR A 82 10.53 7.36 13.10
CA THR A 82 9.30 6.68 12.65
C THR A 82 8.50 7.59 11.73
N ILE A 83 8.37 8.87 12.10
CA ILE A 83 7.73 9.92 11.30
C ILE A 83 8.37 10.03 9.91
N LYS A 84 9.71 10.10 9.88
CA LYS A 84 10.48 10.18 8.63
C LYS A 84 10.22 8.96 7.76
N GLN A 85 10.23 7.76 8.34
CA GLN A 85 9.94 6.54 7.59
C GLN A 85 8.52 6.53 7.01
N MET A 86 7.51 6.92 7.80
CA MET A 86 6.11 6.99 7.36
C MET A 86 5.87 8.03 6.25
N SER A 87 6.72 9.06 6.18
CA SER A 87 6.63 10.15 5.20
C SER A 87 7.19 9.80 3.81
N LEU A 88 7.93 8.69 3.68
CA LEU A 88 8.50 8.27 2.41
C LEU A 88 7.42 7.71 1.47
N PRO A 89 7.45 8.05 0.17
CA PRO A 89 6.62 7.38 -0.82
C PRO A 89 6.85 5.85 -0.78
N ARG A 90 5.76 5.09 -0.88
CA ARG A 90 5.77 3.65 -0.71
C ARG A 90 4.69 2.96 -1.55
N CYS A 91 4.78 1.63 -1.65
CA CYS A 91 3.73 0.82 -2.27
C CYS A 91 2.40 1.00 -1.51
N GLY A 92 1.28 0.99 -2.24
CA GLY A 92 -0.07 1.07 -1.70
C GLY A 92 -0.63 -0.25 -1.15
N VAL A 93 0.09 -1.36 -1.34
CA VAL A 93 -0.28 -2.68 -0.80
C VAL A 93 -0.03 -2.69 0.72
N PRO A 94 -0.97 -3.20 1.55
CA PRO A 94 -0.78 -3.29 3.00
C PRO A 94 0.41 -4.17 3.39
N ASP A 95 1.13 -3.78 4.45
CA ASP A 95 2.31 -4.51 4.93
C ASP A 95 1.93 -5.79 5.67
N ASN A 96 0.92 -5.66 6.54
CA ASN A 96 0.50 -6.72 7.42
C ASN A 96 -0.95 -7.09 7.10
N VAL A 97 -1.11 -7.91 6.07
CA VAL A 97 -2.36 -8.63 5.86
C VAL A 97 -2.33 -9.87 6.75
N GLN A 98 -3.22 -9.93 7.75
CA GLN A 98 -3.46 -11.15 8.52
C GLN A 98 -4.10 -12.27 7.66
N TYR A 99 -4.39 -11.96 6.39
CA TYR A 99 -4.80 -12.91 5.39
C TYR A 99 -3.61 -13.21 4.48
N VAL A 100 -3.00 -14.39 4.66
CA VAL A 100 -2.58 -15.16 3.49
C VAL A 100 -3.84 -15.20 2.63
N ILE A 101 -3.94 -14.39 1.57
CA ILE A 101 -5.08 -14.45 0.67
C ILE A 101 -5.11 -15.91 0.19
N PRO A 102 -6.10 -16.73 0.58
CA PRO A 102 -6.14 -18.11 0.13
C PRO A 102 -6.25 -18.06 -1.40
N GLY A 103 -5.23 -18.57 -2.10
CA GLY A 103 -5.11 -18.41 -3.55
C GLY A 103 -4.25 -17.24 -4.06
N ALA A 104 -3.47 -16.56 -3.20
CA ALA A 104 -2.43 -15.59 -3.65
C ALA A 104 -1.25 -16.23 -4.41
N GLN A 105 -1.26 -17.55 -4.55
CA GLN A 105 -0.29 -18.26 -5.36
C GLN A 105 -0.95 -18.66 -6.68
N TRP A 106 -0.20 -18.48 -7.77
CA TRP A 106 -0.60 -19.05 -9.05
C TRP A 106 -0.82 -20.55 -8.92
N PRO A 107 -1.79 -21.13 -9.66
CA PRO A 107 -2.02 -22.56 -9.65
C PRO A 107 -0.71 -23.35 -9.88
N PRO A 108 -0.55 -24.55 -9.31
CA PRO A 108 0.73 -25.29 -9.35
C PRO A 108 1.29 -25.59 -10.74
N ASN A 109 0.51 -25.42 -11.81
CA ASN A 109 0.93 -25.67 -13.19
C ASN A 109 0.86 -24.40 -14.06
N LYS A 110 0.67 -23.23 -13.47
CA LYS A 110 0.53 -21.95 -14.17
C LYS A 110 1.79 -21.11 -13.95
N TYR A 111 2.78 -21.34 -14.81
CA TYR A 111 4.06 -20.64 -14.78
C TYR A 111 4.24 -19.65 -15.93
N HIS A 112 3.50 -19.84 -17.02
CA HIS A 112 3.45 -18.88 -18.11
C HIS A 112 2.29 -17.92 -17.88
N LEU A 113 2.63 -16.67 -17.58
CA LEU A 113 1.68 -15.61 -17.26
C LEU A 113 1.63 -14.62 -18.42
N THR A 114 0.45 -14.36 -18.95
CA THR A 114 0.25 -13.34 -19.97
C THR A 114 -0.25 -12.05 -19.34
N TYR A 115 0.17 -10.90 -19.86
CA TYR A 115 -0.27 -9.60 -19.37
C TYR A 115 -0.68 -8.67 -20.52
N ALA A 116 -1.65 -7.81 -20.25
CA ALA A 116 -2.12 -6.82 -21.20
C ALA A 116 -2.18 -5.43 -20.55
N PHE A 117 -2.03 -4.38 -21.37
CA PHE A 117 -2.16 -3.00 -20.91
C PHE A 117 -3.60 -2.50 -21.09
N ASN A 118 -4.20 -2.03 -19.99
CA ASN A 118 -5.48 -1.33 -19.98
C ASN A 118 -5.40 -0.16 -18.99
N SER A 119 -5.08 1.02 -19.52
CA SER A 119 -4.82 2.22 -18.72
C SER A 119 -5.92 3.26 -18.93
N SER A 120 -6.53 3.75 -17.85
CA SER A 120 -7.52 4.84 -17.92
C SER A 120 -6.90 6.23 -17.74
N LYS A 121 -5.63 6.28 -17.31
CA LYS A 121 -4.82 7.50 -17.24
C LYS A 121 -3.55 7.33 -18.06
N GLN A 122 -3.07 8.42 -18.65
CA GLN A 122 -1.76 8.44 -19.28
C GLN A 122 -0.71 8.85 -18.25
N PRO A 123 0.36 8.07 -18.08
CA PRO A 123 1.50 8.51 -17.29
C PRO A 123 2.20 9.66 -18.02
N ALA A 124 3.05 10.40 -17.29
CA ALA A 124 3.90 11.43 -17.89
C ALA A 124 5.03 10.87 -18.78
N LEU A 125 5.08 9.55 -18.95
CA LEU A 125 6.06 8.82 -19.74
C LEU A 125 5.46 8.35 -21.08
N PRO A 126 6.25 8.27 -22.16
CA PRO A 126 5.85 7.62 -23.39
C PRO A 126 5.37 6.18 -23.15
N PRO A 127 4.31 5.72 -23.86
CA PRO A 127 3.81 4.34 -23.71
C PRO A 127 4.87 3.27 -23.98
N GLU A 128 5.81 3.52 -24.90
CA GLU A 128 6.91 2.60 -25.21
C GLU A 128 7.88 2.42 -24.04
N ASP A 129 8.23 3.52 -23.35
CA ASP A 129 9.08 3.48 -22.16
C ASP A 129 8.43 2.68 -21.04
N VAL A 130 7.11 2.81 -20.88
CA VAL A 130 6.32 2.02 -19.92
C VAL A 130 6.40 0.53 -20.26
N ARG A 131 6.11 0.16 -21.52
CA ARG A 131 6.16 -1.24 -21.96
C ARG A 131 7.54 -1.85 -21.78
N THR A 132 8.58 -1.12 -22.17
CA THR A 132 9.99 -1.53 -22.03
C THR A 132 10.36 -1.73 -20.56
N THR A 133 9.96 -0.81 -19.68
CA THR A 133 10.22 -0.91 -18.24
C THR A 133 9.53 -2.11 -17.61
N VAL A 134 8.28 -2.37 -17.99
CA VAL A 134 7.51 -3.53 -17.52
C VAL A 134 8.13 -4.85 -18.00
N ALA A 135 8.49 -4.94 -19.28
CA ALA A 135 9.15 -6.12 -19.84
C ALA A 135 10.50 -6.39 -19.15
N PHE A 136 11.26 -5.35 -18.84
CA PHE A 136 12.49 -5.47 -18.06
C PHE A 136 12.23 -5.98 -16.64
N ALA A 137 11.23 -5.43 -15.95
CA ALA A 137 10.85 -5.91 -14.62
C ALA A 137 10.45 -7.39 -14.63
N PHE A 138 9.65 -7.83 -15.61
CA PHE A 138 9.31 -9.25 -15.76
C PHE A 138 10.50 -10.12 -16.12
N THR A 139 11.49 -9.59 -16.86
CA THR A 139 12.75 -10.31 -17.11
C THR A 139 13.50 -10.60 -15.80
N LEU A 140 13.49 -9.67 -14.85
CA LEU A 140 14.09 -9.90 -13.52
C LEU A 140 13.36 -11.01 -12.76
N TRP A 141 12.02 -11.05 -12.83
CA TRP A 141 11.23 -12.12 -12.23
C TRP A 141 11.51 -13.48 -12.88
N THR A 142 11.53 -13.55 -14.21
CA THR A 142 11.87 -14.78 -14.95
C THR A 142 13.25 -15.33 -14.57
N ARG A 143 14.24 -14.45 -14.37
CA ARG A 143 15.60 -14.88 -13.98
C ARG A 143 15.69 -15.45 -12.57
N ASN A 144 14.77 -15.09 -11.68
CA ASN A 144 14.81 -15.45 -10.27
C ASN A 144 13.64 -16.35 -9.84
N SER A 145 12.90 -16.92 -10.80
CA SER A 145 11.76 -17.79 -10.52
C SER A 145 11.52 -18.77 -11.68
N VAL A 146 10.50 -19.62 -11.54
CA VAL A 146 10.04 -20.54 -12.60
C VAL A 146 9.05 -19.88 -13.56
N PHE A 147 8.68 -18.62 -13.33
CA PHE A 147 7.67 -17.92 -14.13
C PHE A 147 8.25 -17.39 -15.43
N SER A 148 7.40 -17.31 -16.46
CA SER A 148 7.67 -16.60 -17.70
C SER A 148 6.51 -15.65 -17.99
N PHE A 149 6.80 -14.55 -18.68
CA PHE A 149 5.84 -13.48 -18.92
C PHE A 149 5.77 -13.14 -20.39
N GLN A 150 4.57 -12.90 -20.90
CA GLN A 150 4.35 -12.48 -22.29
C GLN A 150 3.29 -11.39 -22.37
N GLU A 151 3.61 -10.33 -23.09
CA GLU A 151 2.63 -9.30 -23.43
C GLU A 151 1.69 -9.81 -24.52
N VAL A 152 0.39 -9.59 -24.35
CA VAL A 152 -0.66 -9.92 -25.32
C VAL A 152 -1.57 -8.72 -25.56
N ASP A 153 -2.29 -8.72 -26.67
CA ASP A 153 -3.29 -7.69 -26.95
C ASP A 153 -4.47 -7.79 -25.98
N LEU A 154 -5.10 -6.66 -25.68
CA LEU A 154 -6.19 -6.61 -24.70
C LEU A 154 -7.40 -7.50 -25.06
N GLY A 155 -7.58 -7.81 -26.34
CA GLY A 155 -8.62 -8.72 -26.83
C GLY A 155 -8.28 -10.21 -26.68
N GLN A 156 -7.08 -10.57 -26.24
CA GLN A 156 -6.63 -11.94 -26.03
C GLN A 156 -6.75 -12.34 -24.55
N PRO A 157 -6.86 -13.66 -24.24
CA PRO A 157 -6.83 -14.14 -22.87
C PRO A 157 -5.53 -13.74 -22.14
N HIS A 158 -5.67 -13.09 -20.99
CA HIS A 158 -4.54 -12.62 -20.18
C HIS A 158 -4.75 -12.89 -18.69
N ASP A 159 -3.65 -13.12 -17.97
CA ASP A 159 -3.64 -13.39 -16.53
C ASP A 159 -3.53 -12.11 -15.69
N LEU A 160 -2.90 -11.07 -16.25
CA LEU A 160 -2.58 -9.82 -15.58
C LEU A 160 -3.05 -8.62 -16.42
N VAL A 161 -3.62 -7.61 -15.75
CA VAL A 161 -3.94 -6.32 -16.35
C VAL A 161 -3.06 -5.25 -15.71
N LEU A 162 -2.32 -4.53 -16.55
CA LEU A 162 -1.47 -3.43 -16.11
C LEU A 162 -2.02 -2.10 -16.61
N GLY A 163 -1.99 -1.08 -15.76
CA GLY A 163 -2.45 0.25 -16.16
C GLY A 163 -2.35 1.28 -15.06
N PHE A 164 -2.35 2.55 -15.46
CA PHE A 164 -2.43 3.68 -14.56
C PHE A 164 -3.89 4.05 -14.36
N ARG A 165 -4.27 4.23 -13.09
CA ARG A 165 -5.60 4.63 -12.66
C ARG A 165 -5.46 5.71 -11.60
N GLN A 166 -6.49 6.53 -11.46
CA GLN A 166 -6.61 7.46 -10.34
C GLN A 166 -7.52 6.80 -9.30
N GLY A 167 -7.02 6.59 -8.09
CA GLY A 167 -7.85 6.10 -7.00
C GLY A 167 -8.93 7.12 -6.66
N LEU A 168 -10.17 6.68 -6.49
CA LEU A 168 -11.22 7.51 -5.90
C LEU A 168 -10.94 7.66 -4.41
N LEU A 169 -10.86 8.90 -3.95
CA LEU A 169 -10.97 9.26 -2.54
C LEU A 169 -12.40 8.92 -2.09
N MET A 170 -12.58 7.72 -1.54
CA MET A 170 -13.53 7.34 -0.47
C MET A 170 -13.77 5.85 -0.53
N GLY A 171 -13.74 5.21 0.64
CA GLY A 171 -13.96 3.77 0.77
C GLY A 171 -15.28 3.37 0.17
N LEU A 172 -15.23 2.49 -0.82
CA LEU A 172 -16.24 1.49 -1.12
C LEU A 172 -15.51 0.40 -1.90
N MET A 173 -15.66 -0.82 -1.41
CA MET A 173 -15.20 -2.05 -2.06
C MET A 173 -15.69 -2.10 -3.50
N GLU A 174 -14.79 -2.30 -4.45
CA GLU A 174 -15.13 -3.01 -5.68
C GLU A 174 -14.18 -4.20 -5.80
N PHE A 175 -14.63 -5.32 -5.24
CA PHE A 175 -14.21 -6.63 -5.69
C PHE A 175 -14.72 -6.77 -7.13
N TRP A 176 -13.83 -6.72 -8.11
CA TRP A 176 -14.16 -7.21 -9.44
C TRP A 176 -13.82 -8.70 -9.51
N PRO A 177 -14.80 -9.56 -9.81
CA PRO A 177 -14.55 -10.73 -10.63
C PRO A 177 -15.29 -10.60 -11.95
N MET A 178 -14.51 -10.83 -13.02
CA MET A 178 -14.87 -11.16 -14.41
C MET A 178 -15.65 -10.12 -15.23
#